data_AF-A0A1H5NUN6-F1
#
_entry.id   AF-A0A1H5NUN6-F1
#
_cell.length_a   1.000
_cell.length_b   1.000
_cell.length_c   1.000
_cell.angle_alpha   90.00
_cell.angle_beta   90.00
_cell.angle_gamma   90.00
#
_symmetry.space_group_name_H-M   'P 1'
#
loop_
_entity.id
_entity.type
_entity.pdbx_description
1 polymer ?
#
loop_
_entity_poly.entity_id
_entity_poly.type
_entity_poly.pdbx_seq_one_letter_code
_entity_poly.pdbx_strand_id
1 'polypeptide(L)' 'MTDTFSETQASVLIGTAEKMIDLWERLSPEKQATLLKRFGTQENALAALIATQLVAPL' A
#
# COMPACT_ATOMS: atom_id res chain seq x y z
N MET A 1 21.11 4.92 -21.24
CA MET A 1 20.54 3.82 -20.46
C MET A 1 19.05 3.93 -20.61
N THR A 2 18.45 3.09 -21.45
CA THR A 2 16.99 2.97 -21.51
C THR A 2 16.58 2.18 -20.27
N ASP A 3 16.12 2.87 -19.24
CA ASP A 3 15.34 2.28 -18.16
C ASP A 3 14.04 1.74 -18.77
N THR A 4 14.14 0.56 -19.39
CA THR A 4 12.97 -0.13 -19.91
C THR A 4 12.25 -0.70 -18.70
N PHE A 5 11.40 0.14 -18.11
CA PHE A 5 10.35 -0.30 -17.21
C PHE A 5 9.59 -1.41 -17.91
N SER A 6 9.90 -2.65 -17.52
CA SER A 6 9.36 -3.83 -18.18
C SER A 6 7.87 -3.90 -17.93
N GLU A 7 7.10 -4.35 -18.91
CA GLU A 7 5.66 -4.60 -18.76
C GLU A 7 5.38 -5.50 -17.54
N THR A 8 6.29 -6.43 -17.22
CA THR A 8 6.27 -7.24 -16.00
C THR A 8 6.39 -6.39 -14.72
N GLN A 9 7.26 -5.37 -14.70
CA GLN A 9 7.37 -4.45 -13.56
C GLN A 9 6.12 -3.57 -13.43
N ALA A 10 5.54 -3.15 -14.56
CA ALA A 10 4.27 -2.44 -14.59
C ALA A 10 3.14 -3.28 -13.97
N SER A 11 2.99 -4.54 -14.41
CA SER A 11 1.98 -5.45 -13.88
C SER A 11 2.16 -5.75 -12.40
N VAL A 12 3.40 -5.91 -11.92
CA VAL A 12 3.67 -6.11 -10.49
C VAL A 12 3.30 -4.87 -9.67
N LEU A 13 3.61 -3.67 -10.14
CA LEU A 13 3.27 -2.43 -9.45
C LEU A 13 1.77 -2.17 -9.44
N ILE A 14 1.08 -2.41 -10.56
CA ILE A 14 -0.38 -2.31 -10.64
C ILE A 14 -1.04 -3.32 -9.69
N GLY A 15 -0.65 -4.59 -9.75
CA GLY A 15 -1.20 -5.61 -8.85
C GLY A 15 -0.87 -5.35 -7.37
N THR A 16 0.23 -4.66 -7.09
CA THR A 16 0.56 -4.20 -5.73
C THR A 16 -0.37 -3.07 -5.32
N ALA A 17 -0.56 -2.06 -6.16
CA ALA A 17 -1.47 -0.94 -5.92
C ALA A 17 -2.92 -1.40 -5.70
N GLU A 18 -3.40 -2.34 -6.51
CA GLU A 18 -4.72 -2.97 -6.34
C GLU A 18 -4.86 -3.65 -4.97
N LYS A 19 -3.85 -4.40 -4.54
CA LYS A 19 -3.83 -5.01 -3.19
C LYS A 19 -3.81 -3.96 -2.08
N MET A 20 -3.11 -2.82 -2.28
CA MET A 20 -3.12 -1.74 -1.30
C MET A 20 -4.53 -1.16 -1.13
N ILE A 21 -5.24 -0.96 -2.24
CA ILE A 21 -6.61 -0.42 -2.26
C ILE A 21 -7.58 -1.41 -1.62
N ASP A 22 -7.55 -2.69 -2.00
CA ASP A 22 -8.39 -3.73 -1.39
C ASP A 22 -8.19 -3.78 0.13
N LEU A 23 -6.92 -3.68 0.56
CA LEU A 23 -6.59 -3.69 1.98
C LEU A 23 -7.08 -2.42 2.69
N TRP A 24 -7.04 -1.26 2.03
CA TRP A 24 -7.64 -0.03 2.54
C TRP A 24 -9.15 -0.16 2.73
N GLU A 25 -9.85 -0.65 1.71
CA GLU A 25 -11.31 -0.79 1.70
C GLU A 25 -11.81 -1.77 2.75
N ARG A 26 -11.01 -2.78 3.09
CA ARG A 26 -11.29 -3.74 4.16
C ARG A 26 -11.11 -3.17 5.58
N LEU A 27 -10.44 -2.03 5.74
CA LEU A 27 -10.30 -1.38 7.04
C LEU A 27 -11.60 -0.66 7.44
N SER A 28 -11.97 -0.73 8.72
CA SER A 28 -13.05 0.10 9.23
C SER A 28 -12.68 1.60 9.16
N PRO A 29 -13.68 2.50 9.03
CA PRO A 29 -13.44 3.94 8.94
C PRO A 29 -12.61 4.49 10.12
N GLU A 30 -12.76 3.92 11.32
CA GLU A 30 -12.01 4.30 12.52
C GLU A 30 -10.51 3.98 12.40
N LYS A 31 -10.18 2.84 11.79
CA LYS A 31 -8.79 2.44 11.51
C LYS A 31 -8.18 3.32 10.43
N GLN A 32 -8.93 3.59 9.36
CA GLN A 32 -8.50 4.53 8.31
C GLN A 32 -8.24 5.92 8.89
N ALA A 33 -9.15 6.44 9.72
CA ALA A 33 -8.98 7.74 10.38
C ALA A 33 -7.77 7.77 11.33
N THR A 34 -7.51 6.68 12.05
CA THR A 34 -6.33 6.54 12.91
C THR A 34 -5.03 6.55 12.10
N LEU A 35 -5.01 5.82 10.97
CA LEU A 35 -3.86 5.79 10.08
C LEU A 35 -3.63 7.15 9.41
N LEU A 36 -4.68 7.81 8.93
CA LEU A 36 -4.59 9.17 8.38
C LEU A 36 -4.11 10.18 9.42
N LYS A 37 -4.56 10.06 10.68
CA LYS A 37 -4.08 10.91 11.78
C LYS A 37 -2.60 10.68 12.10
N ARG A 38 -2.09 9.45 11.90
CA ARG A 38 -0.70 9.07 12.20
C ARG A 38 0.26 9.38 11.06
N PHE A 39 -0.18 9.18 9.81
CA PHE A 39 0.67 9.21 8.62
C PHE A 39 0.36 10.38 7.67
N GLY A 40 -0.71 11.13 7.92
CA GLY A 40 -1.08 12.37 7.24
C GLY A 40 -1.76 12.18 5.87
N THR A 41 -1.25 11.25 5.06
CA THR A 41 -1.80 10.93 3.74
C THR A 41 -2.21 9.46 3.65
N GLN A 42 -3.12 9.16 2.73
CA GLN A 42 -3.54 7.78 2.46
C GLN A 42 -2.36 6.93 1.94
N GLU A 43 -1.50 7.47 1.08
CA GLU A 43 -0.29 6.79 0.61
C GLU A 43 0.66 6.42 1.76
N ASN A 44 0.94 7.35 2.69
CA ASN A 44 1.81 7.06 3.82
C ASN A 44 1.17 6.05 4.78
N ALA A 45 -0.14 6.14 4.98
CA ALA A 45 -0.92 5.20 5.78
C ALA A 45 -0.85 3.78 5.18
N LEU A 46 -0.99 3.66 3.87
CA LEU A 46 -0.88 2.38 3.15
C LEU A 46 0.54 1.84 3.14
N ALA A 47 1.54 2.69 2.88
CA ALA A 47 2.94 2.31 2.92
C ALA A 47 3.32 1.78 4.31
N ALA A 48 2.86 2.42 5.39
CA ALA A 48 3.10 1.96 6.75
C ALA A 48 2.37 0.64 7.07
N LEU A 49 1.13 0.47 6.60
CA LEU A 49 0.34 -0.74 6.82
C LEU A 49 0.91 -1.96 6.08
N ILE A 50 1.49 -1.73 4.90
CA ILE A 50 2.16 -2.78 4.12
C ILE A 50 3.53 -3.06 4.72
N ALA A 51 4.26 -2.03 5.14
CA ALA A 51 5.52 -2.21 5.87
C ALA A 51 5.32 -3.00 7.17
N THR A 52 4.23 -2.77 7.92
CA THR A 52 3.93 -3.57 9.12
C THR A 52 3.55 -5.01 8.78
N GLN A 53 2.87 -5.28 7.66
CA GLN A 53 2.65 -6.66 7.19
C GLN A 53 3.91 -7.34 6.67
N LEU A 54 4.85 -6.59 6.09
CA LEU A 54 6.14 -7.11 5.64
C LEU A 54 7.09 -7.40 6.80
N VAL A 55 6.98 -6.65 7.90
CA VAL A 55 7.84 -6.79 9.08
C VAL A 55 7.23 -7.72 10.14
N ALA A 56 5.90 -7.91 10.15
CA ALA A 56 5.26 -8.93 10.96
C ALA A 56 5.35 -10.28 10.24
N PRO A 57 6.12 -11.26 10.75
CA PRO A 57 5.99 -12.62 10.26
C PRO A 57 4.59 -13.13 10.63
N LEU A 58 3.95 -13.85 9.70
CA LEU A 58 2.74 -14.64 9.98
C LEU A 58 2.96 -15.58 11.17
#